data_AF-A0A177AB50-F1
#
_entry.id   AF-A0A177AB50-F1
#
_cell.length_a   1.000
_cell.length_b   1.000
_cell.length_c   1.000
_cell.angle_alpha   90.00
_cell.angle_beta   90.00
_cell.angle_gamma   90.00
#
_symmetry.space_group_name_H-M   'P 1'
#
loop_
_entity.id
_entity.type
_entity.pdbx_description
1 polymer ?
#
loop_
_entity_poly.entity_id
_entity_poly.type
_entity_poly.pdbx_seq_one_letter_code
_entity_poly.pdbx_strand_id
1 'polypeptide(L)'
;MKARVHAEDLRFETEQRLFCKGSALVKLESLNWEEHKTRQHDLKNVLRLKKIFEKEGCRSLKVGNHIPAIVDQHHLDTAIENVKQNKTWKMGILPSSYAMIDSENGYPELEFPGGIICLHGLHRIQAGKALRPAEKCWIVDLYLSGISYETRAILDEEYSIEDRPCDGQIYRKICKYQYLPQKADALVLPATSVSFEMHWWSRFNESRQKRLRGLFRHRLVAAGFDALTKIPALFDAGMKVTTLHTVMATRCYEEIQHYLNHIFTAFVGFFNRIENGIQRLDKATIKAIERKAPAV
;
A
#
# COMPACT_ATOMS: atom_id res chain seq x y z
N MET A 1 16.28 19.27 -11.22
CA MET A 1 15.11 18.52 -10.71
C MET A 1 14.25 17.97 -11.85
N LYS A 2 13.72 18.81 -12.76
CA LYS A 2 12.87 18.38 -13.90
C LYS A 2 13.47 17.29 -14.82
N ALA A 3 14.72 17.44 -15.25
CA ALA A 3 15.38 16.44 -16.11
C ALA A 3 15.60 15.08 -15.42
N ARG A 4 15.65 15.04 -14.08
CA ARG A 4 15.82 13.80 -13.31
C ARG A 4 14.50 13.08 -13.12
N VAL A 5 13.43 13.82 -12.81
CA VAL A 5 12.06 13.28 -12.74
C VAL A 5 11.70 12.62 -14.08
N HIS A 6 11.97 13.30 -15.20
CA HIS A 6 11.75 12.72 -16.53
C HIS A 6 12.56 11.44 -16.80
N ALA A 7 13.79 11.33 -16.31
CA ALA A 7 14.60 10.12 -16.47
C ALA A 7 14.10 8.96 -15.59
N GLU A 8 13.58 9.26 -14.40
CA GLU A 8 12.91 8.29 -13.54
C GLU A 8 11.60 7.82 -14.20
N ASP A 9 10.76 8.75 -14.69
CA ASP A 9 9.52 8.45 -15.40
C ASP A 9 9.76 7.55 -16.63
N LEU A 10 10.78 7.85 -17.44
CA LEU A 10 11.13 7.04 -18.60
C LEU A 10 11.59 5.62 -18.21
N ARG A 11 12.35 5.50 -17.11
CA ARG A 11 12.76 4.21 -16.55
C ARG A 11 11.55 3.39 -16.12
N PHE A 12 10.63 4.00 -15.38
CA PHE A 12 9.41 3.35 -14.91
C PHE A 12 8.50 2.94 -16.07
N GLU A 13 8.33 3.80 -17.07
CA GLU A 13 7.55 3.47 -18.25
C GLU A 13 8.18 2.31 -19.04
N THR A 14 9.50 2.29 -19.17
CA THR A 14 10.22 1.19 -19.82
C THR A 14 10.03 -0.11 -19.04
N GLU A 15 10.18 -0.07 -17.71
CA GLU A 15 10.00 -1.24 -16.85
C GLU A 15 8.55 -1.73 -16.89
N GLN A 16 7.58 -0.82 -16.81
CA GLN A 16 6.17 -1.13 -16.94
C GLN A 16 5.88 -1.81 -18.29
N ARG A 17 6.44 -1.32 -19.41
CA ARG A 17 6.28 -1.96 -20.72
C ARG A 17 6.91 -3.35 -20.81
N LEU A 18 8.00 -3.60 -20.09
CA LEU A 18 8.69 -4.90 -20.09
C LEU A 18 7.99 -5.94 -19.23
N PHE A 19 7.56 -5.54 -18.04
CA PHE A 19 7.05 -6.46 -17.01
C PHE A 19 5.53 -6.50 -16.91
N CYS A 20 4.81 -5.47 -17.36
CA CYS A 20 3.35 -5.56 -17.53
C CYS A 20 3.07 -6.45 -18.74
N LYS A 21 2.39 -7.57 -18.51
CA LYS A 21 2.02 -8.52 -19.56
C LYS A 21 0.63 -8.26 -20.13
N GLY A 22 -0.08 -7.26 -19.62
CA GLY A 22 -1.44 -6.92 -19.99
C GLY A 22 -2.42 -7.21 -18.85
N SER A 23 -3.71 -7.07 -19.14
CA SER A 23 -4.77 -7.29 -18.16
C SER A 23 -5.66 -8.47 -18.55
N ALA A 24 -6.26 -9.09 -17.54
CA ALA A 24 -7.14 -10.23 -17.67
C ALA A 24 -8.26 -10.20 -16.63
N LEU A 25 -9.35 -10.91 -16.89
CA LEU A 25 -10.35 -11.21 -15.88
C LEU A 25 -9.85 -12.38 -15.02
N VAL A 26 -9.81 -12.18 -13.71
CA VAL A 26 -9.39 -13.22 -12.77
C VAL A 26 -10.47 -13.41 -11.72
N LYS A 27 -10.75 -14.67 -11.36
CA LYS A 27 -11.72 -15.00 -10.33
C LYS A 27 -11.33 -14.38 -9.00
N LEU A 28 -12.32 -13.84 -8.30
CA LEU A 28 -12.14 -13.16 -7.01
C LEU A 28 -11.63 -14.06 -5.89
N GLU A 29 -11.72 -15.38 -6.06
CA GLU A 29 -11.19 -16.40 -5.14
C GLU A 29 -9.71 -16.67 -5.35
N SER A 30 -9.18 -16.39 -6.55
CA SER A 30 -7.76 -16.53 -6.89
C SER A 30 -6.94 -15.30 -6.50
N LEU A 31 -7.57 -14.23 -6.02
CA LEU A 31 -6.90 -12.99 -5.62
C LEU A 31 -6.46 -13.07 -4.16
N ASN A 32 -5.15 -13.03 -3.93
CA ASN A 32 -4.54 -13.06 -2.60
C ASN A 32 -3.82 -11.74 -2.31
N TRP A 33 -3.75 -11.35 -1.04
CA TRP A 33 -2.97 -10.19 -0.59
C TRP A 33 -2.03 -10.59 0.52
N GLU A 34 -0.92 -9.86 0.66
CA GLU A 34 0.00 -10.04 1.78
C GLU A 34 -0.73 -9.85 3.12
N GLU A 35 -0.38 -10.65 4.11
CA GLU A 35 -1.08 -10.71 5.42
C GLU A 35 -1.18 -9.35 6.12
N HIS A 36 -0.14 -8.52 6.01
CA HIS A 36 -0.14 -7.18 6.60
C HIS A 36 -1.12 -6.22 5.91
N LYS A 37 -1.45 -6.44 4.63
CA LYS A 37 -2.43 -5.63 3.87
C LYS A 37 -3.85 -6.07 4.16
N THR A 38 -4.09 -7.37 4.30
CA THR A 38 -5.41 -7.90 4.69
C THR A 38 -5.85 -7.41 6.07
N ARG A 39 -4.91 -7.19 7.00
CA ARG A 39 -5.20 -6.67 8.34
C ARG A 39 -5.34 -5.16 8.43
N GLN A 40 -4.82 -4.41 7.46
CA GLN A 40 -5.08 -2.97 7.35
C GLN A 40 -6.47 -2.66 6.77
N HIS A 41 -7.36 -3.65 6.77
CA HIS A 41 -8.76 -3.54 6.40
C HIS A 41 -9.45 -2.37 7.11
N ASP A 42 -9.61 -1.26 6.39
CA ASP A 42 -10.33 -0.08 6.86
C ASP A 42 -11.78 -0.17 6.37
N LEU A 43 -12.66 -0.65 7.25
CA LEU A 43 -14.09 -0.73 6.96
C LEU A 43 -14.67 0.63 6.54
N LYS A 44 -14.13 1.76 7.04
CA LYS A 44 -14.60 3.08 6.62
C LYS A 44 -14.24 3.35 5.16
N ASN A 45 -13.06 2.92 4.72
CA ASN A 45 -12.65 3.06 3.33
C ASN A 45 -13.48 2.14 2.42
N VAL A 46 -13.74 0.90 2.83
CA VAL A 46 -14.66 -0.02 2.11
C VAL A 46 -16.05 0.59 1.97
N LEU A 47 -16.63 1.14 3.05
CA LEU A 47 -17.94 1.78 3.02
C LEU A 47 -17.94 3.05 2.15
N ARG A 48 -16.86 3.81 2.14
CA ARG A 48 -16.71 4.98 1.27
C ARG A 48 -16.66 4.56 -0.20
N LEU A 49 -15.85 3.56 -0.55
CA LEU A 49 -15.77 3.02 -1.91
C LEU A 49 -17.12 2.43 -2.35
N LYS A 50 -17.83 1.74 -1.45
CA LYS A 50 -19.19 1.25 -1.72
C LYS A 50 -20.12 2.40 -2.12
N LYS A 51 -20.13 3.51 -1.38
CA LYS A 51 -20.94 4.70 -1.73
C LYS A 51 -20.55 5.33 -3.06
N ILE A 52 -19.26 5.31 -3.42
CA ILE A 52 -18.78 5.80 -4.73
C ILE A 52 -19.32 4.88 -5.83
N PHE A 53 -19.19 3.57 -5.66
CA PHE A 53 -19.67 2.56 -6.61
C PHE A 53 -21.19 2.53 -6.74
N GLU A 54 -21.95 2.82 -5.69
CA GLU A 54 -23.42 2.98 -5.77
C GLU A 54 -23.82 4.16 -6.66
N LYS A 55 -23.05 5.26 -6.63
CA LYS A 55 -23.35 6.48 -7.40
C LYS A 55 -22.85 6.43 -8.83
N GLU A 56 -21.62 5.95 -9.03
CA GLU A 56 -20.93 6.01 -10.32
C GLU A 56 -20.98 4.69 -11.10
N GLY A 57 -21.42 3.60 -10.44
CA GLY A 57 -21.17 2.23 -10.86
C GLY A 57 -19.76 1.76 -10.50
N CYS A 58 -19.52 0.44 -10.46
CA CYS A 58 -18.19 -0.11 -10.19
C CYS A 58 -17.17 0.22 -11.30
N ARG A 59 -17.64 0.55 -12.52
CA ARG A 59 -16.81 0.93 -13.71
C ARG A 59 -15.55 0.06 -13.83
N SER A 60 -15.72 -1.26 -13.87
CA SER A 60 -14.61 -2.23 -13.84
C SER A 60 -13.60 -2.03 -14.97
N LEU A 61 -14.05 -1.55 -16.14
CA LEU A 61 -13.21 -1.22 -17.31
C LEU A 61 -12.34 0.04 -17.14
N LYS A 62 -12.55 0.84 -16.09
CA LYS A 62 -11.71 2.01 -15.83
C LYS A 62 -10.38 1.50 -15.27
N VAL A 63 -9.26 1.88 -15.88
CA VAL A 63 -7.90 1.50 -15.44
C VAL A 63 -7.68 1.75 -13.94
N GLY A 64 -8.18 2.87 -13.41
CA GLY A 64 -8.09 3.16 -11.98
C GLY A 64 -8.74 2.11 -11.06
N ASN A 65 -9.70 1.32 -11.58
CA ASN A 65 -10.38 0.25 -10.88
C ASN A 65 -9.74 -1.13 -11.09
N HIS A 66 -8.77 -1.28 -12.01
CA HIS A 66 -8.00 -2.51 -12.16
C HIS A 66 -7.16 -2.79 -10.91
N ILE A 67 -6.74 -4.03 -10.76
CA ILE A 67 -5.94 -4.47 -9.62
C ILE A 67 -4.58 -4.92 -10.12
N PRO A 68 -3.48 -4.27 -9.71
CA PRO A 68 -2.15 -4.77 -10.03
C PRO A 68 -1.85 -6.04 -9.23
N ALA A 69 -1.39 -7.09 -9.91
CA ALA A 69 -0.99 -8.34 -9.30
C ALA A 69 0.34 -8.85 -9.86
N ILE A 70 1.09 -9.54 -9.00
CA ILE A 70 2.33 -10.23 -9.36
C ILE A 70 2.02 -11.68 -9.72
N VAL A 71 2.57 -12.13 -10.84
CA VAL A 71 2.47 -13.50 -11.36
C VAL A 71 3.85 -14.01 -11.77
N ASP A 72 4.06 -15.31 -11.66
CA ASP A 72 5.26 -15.98 -12.20
C ASP A 72 5.09 -16.22 -13.72
N GLN A 73 6.19 -16.20 -14.47
CA GLN A 73 6.18 -16.41 -15.91
C GLN A 73 5.54 -17.77 -16.28
N HIS A 74 5.92 -18.85 -15.59
CA HIS A 74 5.41 -20.19 -15.87
C HIS A 74 3.89 -20.29 -15.61
N HIS A 75 3.42 -19.67 -14.52
CA HIS A 75 1.99 -19.62 -14.21
C HIS A 75 1.20 -18.82 -15.24
N LEU A 76 1.75 -17.69 -15.72
CA LEU A 76 1.11 -16.89 -16.75
C LEU A 76 1.02 -17.63 -18.08
N ASP A 77 2.11 -18.27 -18.50
CA ASP A 77 2.16 -19.02 -19.76
C ASP A 77 1.17 -20.19 -19.74
N THR A 78 1.11 -20.93 -18.64
CA THR A 78 0.13 -22.01 -18.43
C THR A 78 -1.30 -21.48 -18.54
N ALA A 79 -1.60 -20.35 -17.90
CA ALA A 79 -2.94 -19.75 -17.95
C ALA A 79 -3.32 -19.31 -19.37
N ILE A 80 -2.40 -18.68 -20.10
CA ILE A 80 -2.62 -18.25 -21.50
C ILE A 80 -2.83 -19.46 -22.41
N GLU A 81 -2.05 -20.53 -22.22
CA GLU A 81 -2.13 -21.74 -23.04
C GLU A 81 -3.45 -22.48 -22.84
N ASN A 82 -3.95 -22.58 -21.61
CA ASN A 82 -5.26 -23.14 -21.30
C ASN A 82 -6.41 -22.42 -22.03
N VAL A 83 -6.35 -21.08 -22.10
CA VAL A 83 -7.40 -20.29 -22.77
C VAL A 83 -7.31 -20.41 -24.29
N LYS A 84 -6.10 -20.55 -24.85
CA LYS A 84 -5.90 -20.86 -26.28
C LYS A 84 -6.52 -22.22 -26.62
N GLN A 85 -6.29 -23.24 -25.80
CA GLN A 85 -6.82 -24.60 -26.01
C GLN A 85 -8.36 -24.62 -25.93
N ASN A 86 -8.95 -23.87 -25.01
CA ASN A 86 -10.41 -23.77 -24.86
C ASN A 86 -11.08 -22.90 -25.93
N LYS A 87 -10.33 -22.38 -26.91
CA LYS A 87 -10.79 -21.49 -28.01
C LYS A 87 -11.52 -20.22 -27.54
N THR A 88 -11.41 -19.87 -26.26
CA THR A 88 -12.07 -18.69 -25.67
C THR A 88 -11.33 -17.41 -26.04
N TRP A 89 -10.03 -17.48 -26.37
CA TRP A 89 -9.22 -16.32 -26.76
C TRP A 89 -8.41 -16.59 -28.04
N LYS A 90 -8.69 -15.83 -29.10
CA LYS A 90 -8.09 -16.02 -30.43
C LYS A 90 -6.77 -15.27 -30.64
N MET A 91 -6.51 -14.21 -29.87
CA MET A 91 -5.43 -13.26 -30.15
C MET A 91 -4.09 -13.63 -29.54
N GLY A 92 -4.06 -14.58 -28.60
CA GLY A 92 -2.84 -15.13 -27.99
C GLY A 92 -1.98 -14.14 -27.17
N ILE A 93 -2.36 -12.86 -27.13
CA ILE A 93 -1.72 -11.74 -26.44
C ILE A 93 -2.77 -11.10 -25.54
N LEU A 94 -2.39 -10.72 -24.31
CA LEU A 94 -3.30 -10.02 -23.41
C LEU A 94 -3.42 -8.54 -23.79
N PRO A 95 -4.63 -7.94 -23.71
CA PRO A 95 -4.80 -6.52 -23.96
C PRO A 95 -4.01 -5.71 -22.93
N SER A 96 -3.36 -4.64 -23.40
CA SER A 96 -2.72 -3.67 -22.50
C SER A 96 -3.79 -2.92 -21.70
N SER A 97 -3.47 -2.52 -20.47
CA SER A 97 -4.34 -1.69 -19.61
C SER A 97 -4.74 -0.36 -20.27
N TYR A 98 -3.94 0.12 -21.24
CA TYR A 98 -4.17 1.37 -21.97
C TYR A 98 -4.74 1.17 -23.39
N ALA A 99 -4.99 -0.07 -23.82
CA ALA A 99 -5.55 -0.34 -25.13
C ALA A 99 -7.04 0.06 -25.17
N MET A 100 -7.51 0.63 -26.28
CA MET A 100 -8.95 0.77 -26.52
C MET A 100 -9.55 -0.63 -26.68
N ILE A 101 -10.43 -0.99 -25.75
CA ILE A 101 -11.17 -2.24 -25.80
C ILE A 101 -12.36 -2.02 -26.73
N ASP A 102 -12.30 -2.58 -27.93
CA ASP A 102 -13.50 -2.77 -28.74
C ASP A 102 -14.35 -3.88 -28.13
N SER A 103 -15.66 -3.76 -28.26
CA SER A 103 -16.66 -4.69 -27.70
C SER A 103 -16.49 -6.16 -28.11
N GLU A 104 -15.69 -6.45 -29.13
CA GLU A 104 -15.36 -7.81 -29.60
C GLU A 104 -14.08 -8.39 -28.94
N ASN A 105 -13.23 -7.57 -28.34
CA ASN A 105 -11.91 -7.94 -27.80
C ASN A 105 -11.79 -7.61 -26.29
N GLY A 106 -12.77 -8.05 -25.50
CA GLY A 106 -12.76 -7.90 -24.04
C GLY A 106 -11.55 -8.56 -23.35
N TYR A 107 -11.54 -8.56 -22.02
CA TYR A 107 -10.46 -9.22 -21.28
C TYR A 107 -10.63 -10.74 -21.26
N PRO A 108 -9.59 -11.54 -21.55
CA PRO A 108 -9.66 -12.99 -21.40
C PRO A 108 -9.79 -13.37 -19.92
N GLU A 109 -10.60 -14.38 -19.62
CA GLU A 109 -10.66 -14.97 -18.28
C GLU A 109 -9.50 -15.92 -18.08
N LEU A 110 -8.60 -15.59 -17.16
CA LEU A 110 -7.45 -16.41 -16.78
C LEU A 110 -7.71 -17.06 -15.42
N GLU A 111 -7.48 -18.37 -15.35
CA GLU A 111 -7.56 -19.13 -14.11
C GLU A 111 -6.17 -19.34 -13.51
N PHE A 112 -6.04 -19.02 -12.22
CA PHE A 112 -4.83 -19.25 -11.44
C PHE A 112 -5.18 -20.15 -10.25
N PRO A 113 -5.04 -21.49 -10.37
CA PRO A 113 -5.41 -22.43 -9.31
C PRO A 113 -4.65 -22.22 -7.99
N GLY A 114 -3.38 -21.78 -8.07
CA GLY A 114 -2.57 -21.40 -6.90
C GLY A 114 -2.81 -19.97 -6.40
N GLY A 115 -3.68 -19.21 -7.07
CA GLY A 115 -3.90 -17.79 -6.84
C GLY A 115 -2.73 -16.90 -7.28
N ILE A 116 -2.95 -15.59 -7.21
CA ILE A 116 -1.99 -14.54 -7.54
C ILE A 116 -1.91 -13.51 -6.42
N ILE A 117 -0.75 -12.87 -6.27
CA ILE A 117 -0.53 -11.90 -5.20
C ILE A 117 -0.85 -10.50 -5.73
N CYS A 118 -1.98 -9.95 -5.30
CA CYS A 118 -2.38 -8.58 -5.56
C CYS A 118 -1.57 -7.60 -4.73
N LEU A 119 -1.06 -6.56 -5.38
CA LEU A 119 -0.34 -5.48 -4.72
C LEU A 119 -1.30 -4.55 -3.97
N HIS A 120 -2.45 -4.25 -4.55
CA HIS A 120 -3.44 -3.35 -3.96
C HIS A 120 -4.88 -3.83 -4.24
N GLY A 121 -5.89 -3.02 -3.89
CA GLY A 121 -7.27 -3.24 -4.35
C GLY A 121 -8.18 -4.08 -3.45
N LEU A 122 -7.71 -4.50 -2.27
CA LEU A 122 -8.52 -5.30 -1.33
C LEU A 122 -9.86 -4.62 -0.99
N HIS A 123 -9.81 -3.34 -0.58
CA HIS A 123 -11.02 -2.59 -0.22
C HIS A 123 -11.99 -2.44 -1.40
N ARG A 124 -11.44 -2.39 -2.62
CA ARG A 124 -12.21 -2.28 -3.86
C ARG A 124 -12.96 -3.56 -4.17
N ILE A 125 -12.29 -4.71 -4.06
CA ILE A 125 -12.92 -6.01 -4.21
C ILE A 125 -14.03 -6.20 -3.19
N GLN A 126 -13.80 -5.82 -1.92
CA GLN A 126 -14.83 -5.95 -0.89
C GLN A 126 -16.03 -5.05 -1.14
N ALA A 127 -15.79 -3.79 -1.55
CA ALA A 127 -16.86 -2.88 -1.94
C ALA A 127 -17.64 -3.40 -3.17
N GLY A 128 -16.93 -3.93 -4.18
CA GLY A 128 -17.50 -4.52 -5.39
C GLY A 128 -18.33 -5.77 -5.10
N LYS A 129 -17.79 -6.73 -4.33
CA LYS A 129 -18.49 -7.95 -3.89
C LYS A 129 -19.80 -7.64 -3.19
N ALA A 130 -19.83 -6.60 -2.35
CA ALA A 130 -21.03 -6.20 -1.62
C ALA A 130 -22.12 -5.59 -2.53
N LEU A 131 -21.77 -5.06 -3.70
CA LEU A 131 -22.70 -4.43 -4.64
C LEU A 131 -23.09 -5.35 -5.80
N ARG A 132 -22.18 -6.23 -6.22
CA ARG A 132 -22.34 -7.11 -7.37
C ARG A 132 -21.96 -8.54 -6.99
N PRO A 133 -22.77 -9.23 -6.15
CA PRO A 133 -22.46 -10.59 -5.70
C PRO A 133 -22.45 -11.62 -6.84
N ALA A 134 -23.08 -11.31 -7.98
CA ALA A 134 -23.06 -12.15 -9.18
C ALA A 134 -21.74 -12.05 -9.96
N GLU A 135 -20.99 -10.95 -9.84
CA GLU A 135 -19.69 -10.80 -10.50
C GLU A 135 -18.65 -11.62 -9.74
N LYS A 136 -18.11 -12.64 -10.42
CA LYS A 136 -17.10 -13.55 -9.85
C LYS A 136 -15.68 -13.21 -10.26
N CYS A 137 -15.49 -12.26 -11.15
CA CYS A 137 -14.20 -11.91 -11.73
C CYS A 137 -13.93 -10.41 -11.66
N TRP A 138 -12.66 -10.03 -11.62
CA TRP A 138 -12.22 -8.65 -11.66
C TRP A 138 -11.09 -8.47 -12.67
N ILE A 139 -10.93 -7.27 -13.21
CA ILE A 139 -9.86 -6.97 -14.16
C ILE A 139 -8.57 -6.72 -13.38
N VAL A 140 -7.56 -7.50 -13.71
CA VAL A 140 -6.27 -7.52 -13.04
C VAL A 140 -5.19 -7.18 -14.06
N ASP A 141 -4.33 -6.22 -13.72
CA ASP A 141 -3.13 -5.90 -14.47
C ASP A 141 -2.00 -6.82 -13.98
N LEU A 142 -1.45 -7.64 -14.89
CA LEU A 142 -0.52 -8.71 -14.54
C LEU A 142 0.93 -8.25 -14.75
N TYR A 143 1.69 -8.27 -13.67
CA TYR A 143 3.11 -7.94 -13.63
C TYR A 143 3.92 -9.20 -13.31
N LEU A 144 5.02 -9.42 -14.00
CA LEU A 144 5.92 -10.52 -13.63
C LEU A 144 6.62 -10.26 -12.29
N SER A 145 6.98 -11.33 -11.58
CA SER A 145 7.71 -11.30 -10.31
C SER A 145 9.06 -10.58 -10.33
N GLY A 146 9.65 -10.39 -11.51
CA GLY A 146 10.94 -9.72 -11.70
C GLY A 146 10.93 -8.19 -11.65
N ILE A 147 9.80 -7.54 -11.33
CA ILE A 147 9.75 -6.07 -11.19
C ILE A 147 10.68 -5.58 -10.08
N SER A 148 11.29 -4.43 -10.30
CA SER A 148 12.09 -3.72 -9.30
C SER A 148 11.26 -3.37 -8.07
N TYR A 149 11.96 -3.18 -6.95
CA TYR A 149 11.32 -2.71 -5.73
C TYR A 149 10.63 -1.36 -5.98
N GLU A 150 11.24 -0.46 -6.76
CA GLU A 150 10.69 0.86 -7.02
C GLU A 150 9.38 0.79 -7.78
N THR A 151 9.30 -0.02 -8.84
CA THR A 151 8.07 -0.23 -9.60
C THR A 151 6.99 -0.87 -8.72
N ARG A 152 7.34 -1.87 -7.91
CA ARG A 152 6.41 -2.45 -6.94
C ARG A 152 5.89 -1.43 -5.93
N ALA A 153 6.74 -0.53 -5.44
CA ALA A 153 6.36 0.52 -4.51
C ALA A 153 5.45 1.56 -5.15
N ILE A 154 5.69 1.95 -6.41
CA ILE A 154 4.82 2.86 -7.15
C ILE A 154 3.45 2.22 -7.37
N LEU A 155 3.39 0.96 -7.84
CA LEU A 155 2.12 0.26 -8.04
C LEU A 155 1.31 0.11 -6.73
N ASP A 156 1.99 -0.06 -5.61
CA ASP A 156 1.35 -0.09 -4.28
C ASP A 156 0.84 1.29 -3.85
N GLU A 157 1.59 2.36 -4.13
CA GLU A 157 1.34 3.72 -3.60
C GLU A 157 0.49 4.61 -4.52
N GLU A 158 0.65 4.52 -5.84
CA GLU A 158 -0.11 5.27 -6.85
C GLU A 158 -1.60 4.89 -6.80
N TYR A 159 -1.90 3.60 -6.64
CA TYR A 159 -3.28 3.14 -6.45
C TYR A 159 -3.84 3.42 -5.05
N SER A 160 -2.96 3.69 -4.06
CA SER A 160 -3.37 4.16 -2.73
C SER A 160 -3.85 5.62 -2.70
N ILE A 161 -3.77 6.37 -3.81
CA ILE A 161 -4.31 7.75 -3.93
C ILE A 161 -5.80 7.83 -3.57
N GLU A 162 -6.53 6.71 -3.69
CA GLU A 162 -7.95 6.68 -3.35
C GLU A 162 -8.21 6.86 -1.86
N ASP A 163 -7.34 6.38 -0.96
CA ASP A 163 -7.48 6.57 0.48
C ASP A 163 -6.76 7.85 0.94
N ARG A 164 -7.29 8.53 1.96
CA ARG A 164 -6.58 9.64 2.59
C ARG A 164 -5.71 9.07 3.70
N PRO A 165 -4.40 8.87 3.49
CA PRO A 165 -3.55 8.31 4.52
C PRO A 165 -3.57 9.19 5.76
N CYS A 166 -3.60 8.55 6.93
CA CYS A 166 -3.50 9.28 8.19
C CYS A 166 -2.07 9.78 8.42
N ASP A 167 -1.93 10.72 9.35
CA ASP A 167 -0.66 11.33 9.73
C ASP A 167 0.43 10.31 10.04
N GLY A 168 0.07 9.22 10.72
CA GLY A 168 0.98 8.15 11.09
C GLY A 168 1.48 7.34 9.91
N GLN A 169 0.61 7.03 8.94
CA GLN A 169 1.00 6.34 7.71
C GLN A 169 1.96 7.19 6.90
N ILE A 170 1.67 8.49 6.77
CA ILE A 170 2.54 9.45 6.06
C ILE A 170 3.89 9.54 6.78
N TYR A 171 3.90 9.72 8.11
CA TYR A 171 5.13 9.76 8.91
C TYR A 171 5.99 8.51 8.69
N ARG A 172 5.40 7.32 8.82
CA ARG A 172 6.11 6.06 8.67
C ARG A 172 6.70 5.88 7.27
N LYS A 173 5.99 6.31 6.23
CA LYS A 173 6.51 6.28 4.85
C LYS A 173 7.69 7.24 4.66
N ILE A 174 7.61 8.46 5.22
CA ILE A 174 8.74 9.40 5.24
C ILE A 174 9.96 8.75 5.92
N CYS A 175 9.82 8.24 7.14
CA CYS A 175 10.93 7.60 7.85
C CYS A 175 11.46 6.37 7.10
N LYS A 176 10.58 5.55 6.50
CA LYS A 176 10.97 4.40 5.67
C LYS A 176 11.93 4.83 4.56
N TYR A 177 11.58 5.86 3.80
CA TYR A 177 12.41 6.31 2.66
C TYR A 177 13.68 7.05 3.10
N GLN A 178 13.71 7.65 4.28
CA GLN A 178 14.94 8.21 4.86
C GLN A 178 15.94 7.12 5.30
N TYR A 179 15.45 5.98 5.79
CA TYR A 179 16.29 4.90 6.31
C TYR A 179 16.69 3.87 5.25
N LEU A 180 15.86 3.64 4.24
CA LEU A 180 16.07 2.59 3.25
C LEU A 180 17.44 2.66 2.53
N PRO A 181 17.98 3.83 2.14
CA PRO A 181 19.32 3.95 1.56
C PRO A 181 20.47 3.61 2.50
N GLN A 182 20.24 3.56 3.81
CA GLN A 182 21.26 3.30 4.83
C GLN A 182 21.44 1.80 5.11
N LYS A 183 20.57 0.96 4.55
CA LYS A 183 20.66 -0.49 4.70
C LYS A 183 21.76 -1.06 3.80
N ALA A 184 22.48 -2.08 4.30
CA ALA A 184 23.51 -2.77 3.54
C ALA A 184 22.96 -3.49 2.29
N ASP A 185 21.70 -3.91 2.34
CA ASP A 185 20.94 -4.57 1.28
C ASP A 185 19.98 -3.61 0.54
N ALA A 186 20.29 -2.31 0.50
CA ALA A 186 19.39 -1.31 -0.09
C ALA A 186 19.02 -1.66 -1.55
N LEU A 187 17.75 -2.00 -1.75
CA LEU A 187 17.17 -2.35 -3.05
C LEU A 187 16.81 -1.14 -3.92
N VAL A 188 17.10 0.08 -3.47
CA VAL A 188 16.64 1.33 -4.11
C VAL A 188 17.77 2.34 -4.18
N LEU A 189 17.87 3.02 -5.31
CA LEU A 189 18.81 4.12 -5.48
C LEU A 189 18.52 5.26 -4.47
N PRO A 190 19.55 5.88 -3.87
CA PRO A 190 19.37 6.99 -2.93
C PRO A 190 18.54 8.14 -3.50
N ALA A 191 18.71 8.46 -4.79
CA ALA A 191 17.96 9.50 -5.47
C ALA A 191 16.45 9.20 -5.52
N THR A 192 16.07 7.96 -5.85
CA THR A 192 14.67 7.54 -5.95
C THR A 192 14.02 7.48 -4.56
N SER A 193 14.77 7.11 -3.52
CA SER A 193 14.30 7.21 -2.14
C SER A 193 13.97 8.65 -1.75
N VAL A 194 14.76 9.64 -2.19
CA VAL A 194 14.45 11.06 -1.98
C VAL A 194 13.18 11.47 -2.74
N SER A 195 12.99 11.02 -3.97
CA SER A 195 11.76 11.29 -4.74
C SER A 195 10.51 10.73 -4.03
N PHE A 196 10.58 9.49 -3.53
CA PHE A 196 9.49 8.90 -2.74
C PHE A 196 9.26 9.61 -1.41
N GLU A 197 10.32 9.98 -0.69
CA GLU A 197 10.19 10.78 0.53
C GLU A 197 9.43 12.09 0.25
N MET A 198 9.82 12.82 -0.79
CA MET A 198 9.20 14.09 -1.19
C MET A 198 7.74 13.91 -1.63
N HIS A 199 7.41 12.80 -2.30
CA HIS A 199 6.03 12.44 -2.60
C HIS A 199 5.18 12.37 -1.33
N TRP A 200 5.67 11.70 -0.28
CA TRP A 200 4.96 11.60 1.00
C TRP A 200 4.91 12.94 1.77
N TRP A 201 5.96 13.76 1.70
CA TRP A 201 5.93 15.13 2.25
C TRP A 201 4.85 16.00 1.60
N SER A 202 4.62 15.85 0.30
CA SER A 202 3.62 16.64 -0.45
C SER A 202 2.18 16.44 0.03
N ARG A 203 1.90 15.33 0.73
CA ARG A 203 0.59 15.05 1.34
C ARG A 203 0.29 15.95 2.55
N PHE A 204 1.30 16.64 3.08
CA PHE A 204 1.14 17.65 4.12
C PHE A 204 1.18 19.05 3.53
N ASN A 205 0.33 19.94 4.07
CA ASN A 205 0.46 21.38 3.84
C ASN A 205 1.71 21.93 4.55
N GLU A 206 2.14 23.13 4.15
CA GLU A 206 3.38 23.75 4.65
C GLU A 206 3.46 23.81 6.18
N SER A 207 2.36 24.18 6.85
CA SER A 207 2.33 24.25 8.32
C SER A 207 2.64 22.92 9.00
N ARG A 208 2.11 21.81 8.45
CA ARG A 208 2.32 20.46 8.96
C ARG A 208 3.72 19.96 8.61
N GLN A 209 4.21 20.29 7.42
CA GLN A 209 5.60 19.99 7.06
C GLN A 209 6.57 20.67 8.02
N LYS A 210 6.35 21.96 8.35
CA LYS A 210 7.18 22.70 9.30
C LYS A 210 7.19 22.06 10.70
N ARG A 211 6.04 21.63 11.19
CA ARG A 211 5.92 20.92 12.50
C ARG A 211 6.71 19.62 12.50
N LEU A 212 6.57 18.82 11.44
CA LEU A 212 7.27 17.55 11.34
C LEU A 212 8.79 17.72 11.15
N ARG A 213 9.23 18.71 10.35
CA ARG A 213 10.65 19.09 10.28
C ARG A 213 11.18 19.55 11.65
N GLY A 214 10.35 20.23 12.43
CA GLY A 214 10.65 20.58 13.82
C GLY A 214 10.95 19.35 14.65
N LEU A 215 10.08 18.34 14.63
CA LEU A 215 10.31 17.06 15.32
C LEU A 215 11.65 16.43 14.91
N PHE A 216 11.94 16.32 13.62
CA PHE A 216 13.19 15.72 13.13
C PHE A 216 14.47 16.46 13.55
N ARG A 217 14.39 17.74 13.90
CA ARG A 217 15.55 18.48 14.46
C ARG A 217 15.89 18.04 15.88
N HIS A 218 14.92 17.55 16.63
CA HIS A 218 15.12 17.05 18.00
C HIS A 218 15.42 15.56 17.97
N ARG A 219 16.69 15.20 17.74
CA ARG A 219 17.14 13.82 17.52
C ARG A 219 16.69 12.82 18.59
N LEU A 220 16.68 13.23 19.87
CA LEU A 220 16.24 12.39 20.99
C LEU A 220 14.77 11.97 20.86
N VAL A 221 13.90 12.95 20.63
CA VAL A 221 12.46 12.71 20.47
C VAL A 221 12.18 11.97 19.16
N ALA A 222 12.83 12.37 18.06
CA ALA A 222 12.71 11.70 16.77
C ALA A 222 13.08 10.21 16.86
N ALA A 223 14.18 9.87 17.53
CA ALA A 223 14.58 8.48 17.75
C ALA A 223 13.51 7.66 18.52
N GLY A 224 12.84 8.27 19.51
CA GLY A 224 11.74 7.64 20.22
C GLY A 224 10.53 7.34 19.32
N PHE A 225 10.13 8.30 18.47
CA PHE A 225 9.08 8.07 17.48
C PHE A 225 9.51 7.00 16.44
N ASP A 226 10.75 7.06 15.97
CA ASP A 226 11.27 6.11 15.00
C ASP A 226 11.29 4.67 15.55
N ALA A 227 11.64 4.49 16.82
CA ALA A 227 11.56 3.18 17.49
C ALA A 227 10.14 2.60 17.46
N LEU A 228 9.12 3.44 17.69
CA LEU A 228 7.72 3.03 17.65
C LEU A 228 7.23 2.67 16.24
N THR A 229 7.90 3.10 15.16
CA THR A 229 7.46 2.79 13.78
C THR A 229 7.43 1.29 13.47
N LYS A 230 8.15 0.50 14.27
CA LYS A 230 8.14 -0.97 14.30
C LYS A 230 6.78 -1.55 14.72
N ILE A 231 5.90 -0.74 15.30
CA ILE A 231 4.53 -1.08 15.69
C ILE A 231 3.56 -0.19 14.90
N PRO A 232 3.28 -0.51 13.62
CA PRO A 232 2.52 0.35 12.71
C PRO A 232 1.18 0.84 13.26
N ALA A 233 0.45 -0.03 13.95
CA ALA A 233 -0.88 0.24 14.45
C ALA A 233 -0.96 1.44 15.41
N LEU A 234 0.11 1.73 16.18
CA LEU A 234 0.16 2.89 17.08
C LEU A 234 0.11 4.21 16.30
N PHE A 235 0.83 4.26 15.18
CA PHE A 235 0.83 5.42 14.29
C PHE A 235 -0.48 5.55 13.54
N ASP A 236 -0.96 4.44 12.97
CA ASP A 236 -2.17 4.43 12.14
C ASP A 236 -3.44 4.79 12.94
N ALA A 237 -3.43 4.55 14.26
CA ALA A 237 -4.51 4.90 15.18
C ALA A 237 -4.35 6.28 15.83
N GLY A 238 -3.14 6.67 16.25
CA GLY A 238 -2.95 7.74 17.24
C GLY A 238 -2.14 8.96 16.79
N MET A 239 -1.23 8.82 15.82
CA MET A 239 -0.35 9.94 15.43
C MET A 239 -1.17 11.12 14.90
N LYS A 240 -0.89 12.32 15.42
CA LYS A 240 -1.41 13.60 14.89
C LYS A 240 -0.27 14.61 14.78
N VAL A 241 0.16 14.89 13.55
CA VAL A 241 1.19 15.91 13.28
C VAL A 241 0.73 17.29 13.75
N THR A 242 -0.58 17.52 13.82
CA THR A 242 -1.13 18.78 14.30
C THR A 242 -0.83 19.05 15.77
N THR A 243 -0.68 18.04 16.62
CA THR A 243 -0.44 18.20 18.07
C THR A 243 1.04 18.23 18.43
N LEU A 244 1.94 17.94 17.48
CA LEU A 244 3.39 17.94 17.72
C LEU A 244 3.88 19.27 18.31
N HIS A 245 3.36 20.41 17.85
CA HIS A 245 3.76 21.71 18.39
C HIS A 245 3.51 21.84 19.90
N THR A 246 2.43 21.25 20.42
CA THR A 246 2.10 21.26 21.85
C THR A 246 3.08 20.38 22.64
N VAL A 247 3.35 19.18 22.13
CA VAL A 247 4.31 18.25 22.75
C VAL A 247 5.71 18.88 22.79
N MET A 248 6.17 19.44 21.67
CA MET A 248 7.48 20.07 21.57
C MET A 248 7.60 21.35 22.40
N ALA A 249 6.49 22.06 22.67
CA ALA A 249 6.51 23.27 23.49
C ALA A 249 6.78 23.01 24.98
N THR A 250 6.55 21.78 25.47
CA THR A 250 6.82 21.43 26.88
C THR A 250 8.30 21.49 27.23
N ARG A 251 9.19 21.29 26.25
CA ARG A 251 10.65 21.21 26.40
C ARG A 251 11.14 20.11 27.36
N CYS A 252 10.27 19.17 27.73
CA CYS A 252 10.57 17.98 28.54
C CYS A 252 10.97 16.81 27.62
N TYR A 253 12.04 16.97 26.85
CA TYR A 253 12.36 16.05 25.75
C TYR A 253 12.78 14.66 26.25
N GLU A 254 13.47 14.62 27.38
CA GLU A 254 13.91 13.42 28.09
C GLU A 254 12.71 12.63 28.60
N GLU A 255 11.73 13.30 29.21
CA GLU A 255 10.49 12.67 29.69
C GLU A 255 9.62 12.18 28.53
N ILE A 256 9.54 12.96 27.44
CA ILE A 256 8.85 12.52 26.21
C ILE A 256 9.51 11.24 25.69
N GLN A 257 10.83 11.23 25.55
CA GLN A 257 11.55 10.05 25.07
C GLN A 257 11.37 8.86 26.02
N HIS A 258 11.45 9.08 27.33
CA HIS A 258 11.22 8.06 28.33
C HIS A 258 9.82 7.44 28.17
N TYR A 259 8.79 8.27 27.98
CA TYR A 259 7.42 7.79 27.79
C TYR A 259 7.23 7.05 26.46
N LEU A 260 7.85 7.51 25.36
CA LEU A 260 7.84 6.81 24.08
C LEU A 260 8.50 5.42 24.19
N ASN A 261 9.63 5.33 24.91
CA ASN A 261 10.29 4.05 25.20
C ASN A 261 9.42 3.16 26.09
N HIS A 262 8.75 3.72 27.09
CA HIS A 262 7.82 2.97 27.94
C HIS A 262 6.66 2.38 27.11
N ILE A 263 6.07 3.16 26.20
CA ILE A 263 5.05 2.65 25.26
C ILE A 263 5.62 1.47 24.45
N PHE A 264 6.81 1.63 23.86
CA PHE A 264 7.43 0.57 23.07
C PHE A 264 7.61 -0.72 23.90
N THR A 265 8.24 -0.60 25.08
CA THR A 265 8.49 -1.73 25.96
C THR A 265 7.21 -2.39 26.44
N ALA A 266 6.18 -1.62 26.79
CA ALA A 266 4.89 -2.15 27.21
C ALA A 266 4.24 -2.99 26.11
N PHE A 267 4.16 -2.46 24.88
CA PHE A 267 3.60 -3.20 23.76
C PHE A 267 4.41 -4.44 23.41
N VAL A 268 5.74 -4.35 23.35
CA VAL A 268 6.59 -5.54 23.14
C VAL A 268 6.38 -6.56 24.26
N GLY A 269 6.27 -6.11 25.51
CA GLY A 269 5.99 -6.94 26.68
C GLY A 269 4.66 -7.70 26.59
N PHE A 270 3.58 -7.03 26.16
CA PHE A 270 2.27 -7.67 25.95
C PHE A 270 2.31 -8.82 24.94
N PHE A 271 3.26 -8.79 23.99
CA PHE A 271 3.38 -9.78 22.93
C PHE A 271 4.62 -10.68 23.05
N ASN A 272 5.37 -10.65 24.16
CA ASN A 272 6.65 -11.34 24.32
C ASN A 272 6.58 -12.89 24.17
N ARG A 273 5.37 -13.47 24.19
CA ARG A 273 5.12 -14.91 23.99
C ARG A 273 4.16 -15.21 22.84
N ILE A 274 3.80 -14.19 22.07
CA ILE A 274 2.84 -14.30 20.98
C ILE A 274 3.63 -14.16 19.68
N GLU A 275 3.76 -15.28 18.97
CA GLU A 275 4.41 -15.28 17.66
C GLU A 275 3.73 -14.28 16.74
N ASN A 276 4.54 -13.42 16.12
CA ASN A 276 4.11 -12.32 15.26
C ASN A 276 3.08 -11.37 15.92
N GLY A 277 3.00 -11.31 17.26
CA GLY A 277 1.99 -10.55 17.99
C GLY A 277 1.94 -9.05 17.63
N ILE A 278 3.12 -8.43 17.48
CA ILE A 278 3.23 -7.03 17.03
C ILE A 278 2.72 -6.84 15.60
N GLN A 279 2.96 -7.80 14.71
CA GLN A 279 2.50 -7.76 13.31
C GLN A 279 1.00 -8.03 13.18
N ARG A 280 0.40 -8.69 14.18
CA ARG A 280 -1.05 -8.93 14.27
C ARG A 280 -1.83 -7.72 14.77
N LEU A 281 -1.15 -6.70 15.28
CA LEU A 281 -1.79 -5.50 15.83
C LEU A 281 -2.31 -4.61 14.70
N ASP A 282 -3.59 -4.22 14.79
CA ASP A 282 -4.22 -3.32 13.85
C ASP A 282 -4.75 -2.04 14.52
N LYS A 283 -5.16 -1.08 13.68
CA LYS A 283 -5.71 0.21 14.10
C LYS A 283 -6.97 0.07 14.96
N ALA A 284 -7.81 -0.93 14.68
CA ALA A 284 -9.06 -1.14 15.42
C ALA A 284 -8.78 -1.64 16.84
N THR A 285 -7.83 -2.57 16.98
CA THR A 285 -7.37 -3.13 18.24
C THR A 285 -6.76 -2.05 19.11
N ILE A 286 -5.86 -1.21 18.57
CA ILE A 286 -5.28 -0.09 19.32
C ILE A 286 -6.37 0.84 19.85
N LYS A 287 -7.34 1.22 19.02
CA LYS A 287 -8.45 2.07 19.46
C LYS A 287 -9.35 1.42 20.50
N ALA A 288 -9.49 0.10 20.45
CA ALA A 288 -10.30 -0.63 21.41
C ALA A 288 -9.65 -0.69 22.80
N ILE A 289 -8.31 -0.64 22.88
CA ILE A 289 -7.54 -0.67 24.13
C ILE A 289 -7.08 0.71 24.60
N GLU A 290 -7.05 1.71 23.72
CA GLU A 290 -6.68 3.08 24.08
C GLU A 290 -7.58 3.57 25.21
N ARG A 291 -6.97 4.13 26.28
CA ARG A 291 -7.66 4.59 27.49
C ARG A 291 -8.38 3.50 28.30
N LYS A 292 -8.11 2.23 28.02
CA LYS A 292 -8.59 1.08 28.81
C LYS A 292 -7.50 0.41 29.64
N ALA A 293 -6.32 1.03 29.75
CA ALA A 293 -5.39 0.64 30.79
C ALA A 293 -6.10 0.84 32.14
N PRO A 294 -6.22 -0.19 32.99
CA PRO A 294 -6.65 0.03 34.36
C PRO A 294 -5.67 1.03 34.98
N ALA A 295 -6.22 2.05 35.64
CA ALA A 295 -5.42 2.99 36.41
C ALA A 295 -4.44 2.20 37.29
N VAL A 296 -3.17 2.57 37.23
CA VAL A 296 -2.23 2.25 38.31
C VAL A 296 -2.55 3.18 39.47
#